data_AF-A0A3E0PR10-F1
#
_entry.id   AF-A0A3E0PR10-F1
#
_cell.length_a   1.000
_cell.length_b   1.000
_cell.length_c   1.000
_cell.angle_alpha   90.00
_cell.angle_beta   90.00
_cell.angle_gamma   90.00
#
_symmetry.space_group_name_H-M   'P 1'
#
loop_
_entity.id
_entity.type
_entity.pdbx_description
1 polymer ?
#
loop_
_entity_poly.entity_id
_entity_poly.type
_entity_poly.pdbx_seq_one_letter_code
_entity_poly.pdbx_strand_id
1 'polypeptide(L)'
;MKHGKKYREAAKRYDKLTPYPASQAVELVKTLASAKFDETVEVVFNLGIDPKKADQIVRGNVSLPNGTGQDVRVAVFTSADREDDAKQAGADVVGGKELVEKLQGGGEIDFDVAIATPDMMAEVGKLGKVLGPRGLMPN
;
A
#
# COMPACT_ATOMS: atom_id res chain seq x y z
N MET A 1 0.50 -24.81 -14.50
CA MET A 1 0.30 -23.51 -15.17
C MET A 1 1.41 -23.30 -16.19
N LYS A 2 1.11 -22.75 -17.38
CA LYS A 2 2.12 -22.55 -18.43
C LYS A 2 2.78 -21.18 -18.23
N HIS A 3 4.06 -21.16 -17.88
CA HIS A 3 4.79 -19.91 -17.63
C HIS A 3 5.41 -19.30 -18.90
N GLY A 4 5.49 -17.97 -18.94
CA GLY A 4 6.12 -17.20 -20.01
C GLY A 4 7.63 -17.42 -20.12
N LYS A 5 8.23 -16.94 -21.22
CA LYS A 5 9.67 -17.13 -21.51
C LYS A 5 10.56 -16.51 -20.42
N LYS A 6 10.31 -15.26 -20.02
CA LYS A 6 11.08 -14.54 -19.00
C LYS A 6 11.11 -15.28 -17.66
N TYR A 7 9.95 -15.74 -17.20
CA TYR A 7 9.85 -16.53 -15.97
C TYR A 7 10.68 -17.81 -16.04
N ARG A 8 10.61 -18.54 -17.16
CA ARG A 8 11.37 -19.79 -17.32
C ARG A 8 12.88 -19.55 -17.33
N GLU A 9 13.35 -18.43 -17.88
CA GLU A 9 14.77 -18.07 -17.81
C GLU A 9 15.19 -17.67 -16.39
N ALA A 10 14.39 -16.88 -15.67
CA ALA A 10 14.67 -16.52 -14.28
C ALA A 10 14.69 -17.76 -13.36
N ALA A 11 13.75 -18.70 -13.53
CA ALA A 11 13.65 -19.92 -12.74
C ALA A 11 14.83 -20.89 -12.90
N LYS A 12 15.65 -20.74 -13.94
CA LYS A 12 16.88 -21.53 -14.11
C LYS A 12 18.07 -20.99 -13.31
N ARG A 13 17.99 -19.73 -12.84
CA ARG A 13 19.11 -19.00 -12.23
C ARG A 13 19.20 -19.18 -10.72
N TYR A 14 18.26 -19.90 -10.11
CA TYR A 14 18.27 -20.24 -8.70
C TYR A 14 17.72 -21.64 -8.48
N ASP A 15 18.10 -22.25 -7.37
CA ASP A 15 17.56 -23.54 -6.93
C ASP A 15 16.43 -23.32 -5.92
N LYS A 16 15.28 -23.94 -6.16
CA LYS A 16 14.11 -23.83 -5.30
C LYS A 16 14.23 -24.61 -3.99
N LEU A 17 15.11 -25.61 -3.95
CA LEU A 17 15.28 -26.48 -2.79
C LEU A 17 16.40 -26.01 -1.87
N THR A 18 17.28 -25.13 -2.35
CA THR A 18 18.39 -24.61 -1.57
C THR A 18 17.91 -23.42 -0.71
N PRO A 19 18.08 -23.48 0.63
CA PRO A 19 17.85 -22.32 1.48
C PRO A 19 19.00 -21.32 1.34
N TYR A 20 18.67 -20.08 0.97
CA TYR A 20 19.64 -18.99 0.85
C TYR A 20 19.66 -18.13 2.11
N PRO A 21 20.84 -17.70 2.59
CA PRO A 21 20.93 -16.62 3.58
C PRO A 21 20.26 -15.34 3.07
N ALA A 22 19.67 -14.55 3.97
CA ALA A 22 18.88 -13.38 3.60
C ALA A 22 19.65 -12.38 2.71
N SER A 23 20.93 -12.12 3.01
CA SER A 23 21.78 -11.22 2.20
C SER A 23 21.95 -11.73 0.76
N GLN A 24 22.23 -13.02 0.60
CA GLN A 24 22.39 -13.65 -0.72
C GLN A 24 21.06 -13.71 -1.48
N ALA A 25 19.95 -13.97 -0.79
CA ALA A 25 18.62 -13.97 -1.40
C ALA A 25 18.25 -12.60 -1.98
N VAL A 26 18.57 -11.52 -1.25
CA VAL A 26 18.33 -10.13 -1.71
C VAL A 26 19.18 -9.81 -2.95
N GLU A 27 20.46 -10.17 -2.96
CA GLU A 27 21.31 -9.99 -4.14
C GLU A 27 20.78 -10.77 -5.33
N LEU A 28 20.44 -12.04 -5.14
CA LEU A 28 19.90 -12.90 -6.17
C LEU A 28 18.62 -12.33 -6.78
N VAL A 29 17.65 -11.93 -5.96
CA VAL A 29 16.37 -11.35 -6.41
C VAL A 29 16.58 -10.15 -7.33
N LYS A 30 17.50 -9.24 -6.98
CA LYS A 30 17.83 -8.09 -7.83
C LYS A 30 18.32 -8.50 -9.22
N THR A 31 19.05 -9.61 -9.32
CA THR A 31 19.51 -10.10 -10.63
C THR A 31 18.40 -10.74 -11.47
N LEU A 32 17.28 -11.15 -10.85
CA LEU A 32 16.15 -11.80 -11.53
C LEU A 32 15.16 -10.79 -12.12
N ALA A 33 15.27 -9.51 -11.76
CA ALA A 33 14.42 -8.45 -12.29
C ALA A 33 14.44 -8.41 -13.82
N SER A 34 13.26 -8.31 -14.43
CA SER A 34 13.10 -8.43 -15.90
C SER A 34 12.08 -7.46 -16.50
N ALA A 35 11.38 -6.71 -15.65
CA ALA A 35 10.56 -5.58 -16.02
C ALA A 35 11.42 -4.37 -16.40
N LYS A 36 10.78 -3.37 -17.01
CA LYS A 36 11.40 -2.08 -17.36
C LYS A 36 11.11 -0.98 -16.35
N PHE A 37 10.30 -1.29 -15.34
CA PHE A 37 9.89 -0.40 -14.26
C PHE A 37 10.45 -0.95 -12.94
N ASP A 38 10.35 -0.16 -11.88
CA ASP A 38 10.85 -0.56 -10.56
C ASP A 38 10.00 -1.69 -9.95
N GLU A 39 10.63 -2.83 -9.68
CA GLU A 39 9.93 -4.04 -9.23
C GLU A 39 9.81 -4.07 -7.69
N THR A 40 8.64 -4.44 -7.19
CA THR A 40 8.43 -4.69 -5.77
C THR A 40 8.92 -6.09 -5.38
N VAL A 41 9.72 -6.18 -4.33
CA VAL A 41 10.11 -7.46 -3.73
C VAL A 41 9.11 -7.83 -2.64
N GLU A 42 8.37 -8.91 -2.85
CA GLU A 42 7.44 -9.47 -1.87
C GLU A 42 8.05 -10.67 -1.15
N VAL A 43 7.66 -10.86 0.12
CA VAL A 43 8.07 -12.02 0.91
C VAL A 43 6.83 -12.83 1.27
N VAL A 44 6.84 -14.11 0.91
CA VAL A 44 5.73 -15.03 1.16
C VAL A 44 6.12 -16.00 2.27
N PHE A 45 5.32 -16.01 3.33
CA PHE A 45 5.49 -16.93 4.46
C PHE A 45 4.37 -17.95 4.48
N ASN A 46 4.73 -19.22 4.68
CA ASN A 46 3.76 -20.26 5.01
C ASN A 46 3.74 -20.43 6.54
N LEU A 47 2.66 -19.98 7.18
CA LEU A 47 2.54 -19.91 8.64
C LEU A 47 1.98 -21.20 9.28
N GLY A 48 1.45 -22.13 8.49
CA GLY A 48 0.89 -23.40 9.00
C GLY A 48 -0.35 -23.24 9.91
N ILE A 49 -1.04 -22.09 9.86
CA ILE A 49 -2.24 -21.80 10.66
C ILE A 49 -3.51 -22.33 10.00
N ASP A 50 -4.56 -22.59 10.80
CA ASP A 50 -5.91 -22.87 10.31
C ASP A 50 -6.72 -21.55 10.25
N PRO A 51 -6.97 -20.98 9.06
CA PRO A 51 -7.69 -19.72 8.92
C PRO A 51 -9.17 -19.80 9.35
N LYS A 52 -9.72 -21.00 9.57
CA LYS A 52 -11.09 -21.17 10.08
C LYS A 52 -11.19 -20.95 11.59
N LYS A 53 -10.07 -20.96 12.30
CA LYS A 53 -9.98 -20.76 13.75
C LYS A 53 -9.60 -19.31 14.05
N ALA A 54 -10.52 -18.56 14.64
CA ALA A 54 -10.36 -17.13 14.87
C ALA A 54 -9.13 -16.78 15.73
N ASP A 55 -8.74 -17.66 16.66
CA ASP A 55 -7.58 -17.54 17.53
C ASP A 55 -6.23 -17.74 16.82
N GLN A 56 -6.24 -18.26 15.58
CA GLN A 56 -5.03 -18.49 14.79
C GLN A 56 -4.83 -17.44 13.67
N ILE A 57 -5.76 -16.50 13.52
CA ILE A 57 -5.64 -15.43 12.52
C ILE A 57 -4.54 -14.45 12.96
N VAL A 58 -3.56 -14.25 12.08
CA VAL A 58 -2.49 -13.26 12.29
C VAL A 58 -2.85 -11.98 11.54
N ARG A 59 -3.08 -10.90 12.28
CA ARG A 59 -3.26 -9.55 11.74
C ARG A 59 -2.39 -8.59 12.53
N GLY A 60 -1.44 -7.95 11.86
CA GLY A 60 -0.53 -7.01 12.48
C GLY A 60 0.01 -6.01 11.46
N ASN A 61 0.55 -4.91 11.97
CA ASN A 61 1.32 -3.95 11.18
C ASN A 61 2.78 -3.98 11.66
N VAL A 62 3.69 -3.59 10.78
CA VAL A 62 5.09 -3.42 11.12
C VAL A 62 5.63 -2.21 10.39
N SER A 63 6.34 -1.35 11.11
CA SER A 63 7.05 -0.23 10.52
C SER A 63 8.39 -0.73 9.96
N LEU A 64 8.60 -0.54 8.66
CA LEU A 64 9.88 -0.87 8.03
C LEU A 64 10.90 0.25 8.31
N PRO A 65 12.10 -0.05 8.82
CA PRO A 65 13.10 0.96 9.15
C PRO A 65 13.53 1.86 7.98
N ASN A 66 13.45 1.34 6.76
CA ASN A 66 13.83 2.04 5.53
C ASN A 66 12.61 2.39 4.66
N GLY A 67 11.38 2.27 5.20
CA GLY A 67 10.15 2.44 4.44
C GLY A 67 9.92 1.34 3.40
N THR A 68 8.96 1.56 2.51
CA THR A 68 8.61 0.67 1.39
C THR A 68 9.32 1.04 0.09
N GLY A 69 10.09 2.14 0.07
CA GLY A 69 10.74 2.66 -1.13
C GLY A 69 9.80 3.39 -2.10
N GLN A 70 8.53 3.55 -1.75
CA GLN A 70 7.58 4.40 -2.47
C GLN A 70 7.34 5.71 -1.72
N ASP A 71 7.40 6.82 -2.45
CA ASP A 71 6.91 8.11 -1.97
C ASP A 71 5.38 8.06 -1.98
N VAL A 72 4.79 7.84 -0.81
CA VAL A 72 3.33 7.76 -0.64
C VAL A 72 2.78 9.16 -0.43
N ARG A 73 1.93 9.63 -1.34
CA ARG A 73 1.23 10.90 -1.16
C ARG A 73 0.02 10.72 -0.25
N VAL A 74 -0.01 11.43 0.88
CA VAL A 74 -1.05 11.29 1.91
C VAL A 74 -2.03 12.45 1.85
N ALA A 75 -3.32 12.13 1.68
CA ALA A 75 -4.42 13.06 1.81
C ALA A 75 -5.10 12.94 3.18
N VAL A 76 -5.22 14.05 3.90
CA VAL A 76 -5.89 14.13 5.20
C VAL A 76 -7.18 14.93 5.08
N PHE A 77 -8.30 14.27 5.36
CA PHE A 77 -9.61 14.88 5.48
C PHE A 77 -9.88 15.23 6.94
N THR A 78 -9.84 16.52 7.26
CA THR A 78 -10.00 17.00 8.63
C THR A 78 -10.83 18.27 8.69
N SER A 79 -11.36 18.57 9.86
CA SER A 79 -12.00 19.84 10.16
C SER A 79 -10.97 20.99 10.20
N ALA A 80 -11.45 22.22 9.97
CA ALA A 80 -10.62 23.41 9.77
C ALA A 80 -9.68 23.72 10.95
N ASP A 81 -10.07 23.34 12.16
CA ASP A 81 -9.30 23.49 13.39
C ASP A 81 -8.07 22.58 13.48
N ARG A 82 -8.02 21.52 12.65
CA ARG A 82 -6.96 20.51 12.64
C ARG A 82 -6.18 20.43 11.34
N GLU A 83 -6.47 21.31 10.39
CA GLU A 83 -5.74 21.36 9.13
C GLU A 83 -4.26 21.71 9.31
N ASP A 84 -3.96 22.62 10.24
CA ASP A 84 -2.57 23.03 10.50
C ASP A 84 -1.75 21.90 11.12
N ASP A 85 -2.34 21.12 12.01
CA ASP A 85 -1.71 19.92 12.59
C ASP A 85 -1.39 18.89 11.50
N ALA A 86 -2.31 18.66 10.56
CA ALA A 86 -2.11 17.74 9.45
C ALA A 86 -1.01 18.20 8.49
N LYS A 87 -0.95 19.51 8.19
CA LYS A 87 0.14 20.10 7.39
C LYS A 87 1.49 19.99 8.08
N GLN A 88 1.53 20.24 9.39
CA GLN A 88 2.76 20.10 10.19
C GLN A 88 3.24 18.65 10.31
N ALA A 89 2.33 17.69 10.29
CA ALA A 89 2.64 16.26 10.28
C ALA A 89 3.20 15.76 8.93
N GLY A 90 3.20 16.60 7.89
CA GLY A 90 3.74 16.27 6.57
C GLY A 90 2.74 15.67 5.60
N ALA A 91 1.44 15.94 5.76
CA ALA A 91 0.45 15.55 4.76
C ALA A 91 0.60 16.40 3.47
N ASP A 92 0.58 15.73 2.31
CA ASP A 92 0.70 16.39 1.00
C ASP A 92 -0.58 17.15 0.63
N VAL A 93 -1.73 16.58 0.98
CA VAL A 93 -3.03 17.16 0.69
C VAL A 93 -3.83 17.23 1.99
N VAL A 94 -4.31 18.40 2.35
CA VAL A 94 -5.17 18.59 3.52
C VAL A 94 -6.43 19.34 3.09
N GLY A 95 -7.59 18.88 3.53
CA GLY A 95 -8.82 19.64 3.33
C GLY A 95 -10.05 19.05 3.97
N GLY A 96 -11.01 19.93 4.30
CA GLY A 96 -12.30 19.55 4.85
C GLY A 96 -13.37 19.29 3.79
N LYS A 97 -14.53 19.95 3.95
CA LYS A 97 -15.71 19.76 3.08
C LYS A 97 -15.49 20.19 1.63
N GLU A 98 -14.70 21.24 1.40
CA GLU A 98 -14.41 21.74 0.06
C GLU A 98 -13.66 20.70 -0.79
N LEU A 99 -12.74 19.95 -0.17
CA LEU A 99 -12.00 18.89 -0.84
C LEU A 99 -12.92 17.71 -1.21
N VAL A 100 -13.87 17.39 -0.33
CA VAL A 100 -14.90 16.37 -0.56
C VAL A 100 -15.80 16.78 -1.72
N GLU A 101 -16.29 18.01 -1.74
CA GLU A 101 -17.13 18.52 -2.83
C GLU A 101 -16.39 18.50 -4.19
N LYS A 102 -15.10 18.87 -4.19
CA LYS A 102 -14.26 18.83 -5.39
C LYS A 102 -14.07 17.39 -5.92
N LEU A 103 -13.80 16.43 -5.04
CA LEU A 103 -13.69 15.00 -5.40
C LEU A 103 -15.04 14.44 -5.86
N GLN A 104 -16.14 14.86 -5.25
CA GLN A 104 -17.48 14.46 -5.64
C GLN A 104 -17.90 15.04 -7.00
N GLY A 105 -17.45 16.26 -7.31
CA GLY A 105 -17.64 16.93 -8.60
C GLY A 105 -16.79 16.38 -9.74
N GLY A 106 -15.99 15.34 -9.51
CA GLY A 106 -15.14 14.70 -10.51
C GLY A 106 -13.73 15.31 -10.62
N GLY A 107 -13.31 16.11 -9.65
CA GLY A 107 -11.92 16.54 -9.54
C GLY A 107 -11.01 15.35 -9.22
N GLU A 108 -9.97 15.14 -10.01
CA GLU A 108 -8.91 14.19 -9.65
C GLU A 108 -7.91 14.86 -8.70
N ILE A 109 -7.64 14.17 -7.61
CA ILE A 109 -6.53 14.49 -6.72
C ILE A 109 -5.66 13.25 -6.66
N ASP A 110 -4.38 13.46 -6.89
CA ASP A 110 -3.38 12.42 -6.81
C ASP A 110 -2.93 12.25 -5.36
N PHE A 111 -3.44 11.20 -4.72
CA PHE A 111 -2.93 10.69 -3.46
C PHE A 111 -3.04 9.17 -3.45
N ASP A 112 -2.18 8.54 -2.66
CA ASP A 112 -2.04 7.09 -2.56
C ASP A 112 -2.70 6.55 -1.28
N VAL A 113 -2.83 7.39 -0.25
CA VAL A 113 -3.49 7.05 1.02
C VAL A 113 -4.37 8.21 1.47
N ALA A 114 -5.60 7.90 1.88
CA ALA A 114 -6.48 8.84 2.55
C ALA A 114 -6.60 8.53 4.04
N ILE A 115 -6.51 9.57 4.86
CA ILE A 115 -6.75 9.52 6.30
C ILE A 115 -7.87 10.52 6.59
N ALA A 116 -8.80 10.18 7.48
CA ALA A 116 -9.87 11.08 7.85
C ALA A 116 -10.03 11.14 9.37
N THR A 117 -10.41 12.30 9.88
CA THR A 117 -10.86 12.41 11.26
C THR A 117 -12.29 11.88 11.41
N PRO A 118 -12.68 11.33 12.58
CA PRO A 118 -13.99 10.70 12.75
C PRO A 118 -15.19 11.61 12.46
N ASP A 119 -15.06 12.92 12.71
CA ASP A 119 -16.04 13.95 12.41
C ASP A 119 -16.25 14.17 10.89
N MET A 120 -15.24 13.89 10.08
CA MET A 120 -15.29 14.03 8.61
C MET A 120 -15.73 12.74 7.90
N MET A 121 -15.82 11.60 8.59
CA MET A 121 -16.19 10.30 7.98
C MET A 121 -17.58 10.30 7.34
N ALA A 122 -18.53 11.09 7.87
CA ALA A 122 -19.87 11.20 7.29
C ALA A 122 -19.85 11.84 5.88
N GLU A 123 -18.93 12.77 5.65
CA GLU A 123 -18.73 13.43 4.36
C GLU A 123 -17.89 12.55 3.42
N VAL A 124 -16.80 11.97 3.94
CA VAL A 124 -15.93 11.06 3.17
C VAL A 124 -16.68 9.79 2.72
N GLY A 125 -17.65 9.31 3.51
CA GLY A 125 -18.51 8.19 3.12
C GLY A 125 -19.29 8.43 1.82
N LYS A 126 -19.62 9.69 1.50
CA LYS A 126 -20.27 10.06 0.23
C LYS A 126 -19.36 9.82 -0.98
N LEU A 127 -18.04 9.87 -0.78
CA LEU A 127 -17.04 9.57 -1.80
C LEU A 127 -16.82 8.08 -2.03
N GLY A 128 -17.60 7.20 -1.38
CA GLY A 128 -17.42 5.75 -1.51
C GLY A 128 -17.49 5.23 -2.95
N LYS A 129 -18.24 5.89 -3.84
CA LYS A 129 -18.28 5.56 -5.28
C LYS A 129 -16.99 5.87 -6.02
N VAL A 130 -16.21 6.85 -5.54
CA VAL A 130 -14.95 7.31 -6.15
C VAL A 130 -13.74 6.63 -5.48
N LEU A 131 -13.70 6.64 -4.15
CA LEU A 131 -12.57 6.12 -3.37
C LEU A 131 -12.63 4.60 -3.19
N GLY A 132 -13.83 4.00 -3.15
CA GLY A 132 -14.01 2.57 -2.94
C GLY A 132 -13.35 1.70 -4.03
N PRO A 133 -13.64 1.90 -5.33
CA PRO A 133 -13.01 1.14 -6.41
C PRO A 133 -11.48 1.31 -6.48
N ARG A 134 -10.97 2.44 -5.98
CA ARG A 134 -9.53 2.75 -5.92
C ARG A 134 -8.84 2.19 -4.68
N GLY A 135 -9.58 1.64 -3.71
CA GLY A 135 -9.04 1.16 -2.44
C GLY A 135 -8.51 2.28 -1.52
N LEU A 136 -8.92 3.53 -1.77
CA LEU A 136 -8.44 4.72 -1.06
C LEU A 136 -9.39 5.16 0.06
N MET A 137 -10.28 4.27 0.51
CA MET A 137 -11.21 4.61 1.59
C MET A 137 -10.47 4.56 2.94
N PRO A 138 -10.55 5.62 3.77
CA PRO A 138 -10.00 5.60 5.11
C PRO A 138 -10.69 4.51 5.94
N ASN A 139 -9.90 3.71 6.66
CA ASN A 139 -10.37 2.69 7.61
C ASN A 139 -10.11 3.12 9.05
#